data_AF-A0A847NPS3-F1
#
_entry.id   AF-A0A847NPS3-F1
#
_cell.length_a   1.000
_cell.length_b   1.000
_cell.length_c   1.000
_cell.angle_alpha   90.00
_cell.angle_beta   90.00
_cell.angle_gamma   90.00
#
_symmetry.space_group_name_H-M   'P 1'
#
loop_
_entity.id
_entity.type
_entity.pdbx_description
1 polymer ?
#
loop_
_entity_poly.entity_id
_entity_poly.type
_entity_poly.pdbx_seq_one_letter_code
_entity_poly.pdbx_strand_id
1 'polypeptide(L)' 'MKEEILSAFPNADVEFMVGDRGDFKVEVDGEVVFYNKNYVDYRFPNVGEVNELIAKLATKA' A
#
# COMPACT_ATOMS: atom_id res chain seq x y z
N MET A 1 2.98 -9.10 1.16
CA MET A 1 2.10 -7.92 0.92
C MET A 1 0.63 -8.23 1.13
N LYS A 2 -0.09 -8.97 0.28
CA LYS A 2 -1.53 -9.27 0.55
C LYS A 2 -1.77 -9.93 1.91
N GLU A 3 -1.03 -10.99 2.22
CA GLU A 3 -1.12 -11.69 3.51
C GLU A 3 -0.80 -10.77 4.69
N GLU A 4 0.17 -9.89 4.52
CA GLU A 4 0.59 -8.91 5.52
C GLU A 4 -0.48 -7.85 5.79
N ILE A 5 -1.15 -7.37 4.74
CA ILE A 5 -2.29 -6.45 4.85
C ILE A 5 -3.46 -7.15 5.53
N LEU A 6 -3.84 -8.36 5.09
CA LEU A 6 -4.96 -9.11 5.67
C LEU A 6 -4.71 -9.53 7.12
N SER A 7 -3.45 -9.74 7.52
CA SER A 7 -3.11 -10.00 8.92
C SER A 7 -3.38 -8.80 9.83
N ALA A 8 -3.25 -7.58 9.33
CA ALA A 8 -3.53 -6.35 10.08
C ALA A 8 -4.98 -5.86 9.90
N PHE A 9 -5.57 -6.12 8.73
CA PHE A 9 -6.91 -5.70 8.34
C PHE A 9 -7.70 -6.90 7.78
N PRO A 10 -8.23 -7.79 8.63
CA PRO A 10 -8.85 -9.05 8.20
C PRO A 10 -10.10 -8.89 7.32
N ASN A 11 -10.74 -7.72 7.40
CA ASN A 11 -11.94 -7.39 6.63
C ASN A 11 -11.64 -6.57 5.36
N ALA A 12 -10.37 -6.31 5.06
CA ALA A 12 -10.00 -5.58 3.85
C ALA A 12 -10.24 -6.45 2.61
N ASP A 13 -10.80 -5.84 1.57
CA ASP A 13 -10.79 -6.43 0.24
C ASP A 13 -9.48 -6.06 -0.46
N VAL A 14 -8.77 -7.05 -0.98
CA VAL A 14 -7.43 -6.86 -1.55
C VAL A 14 -7.37 -7.46 -2.94
N GLU A 15 -7.33 -6.57 -3.92
CA GLU A 15 -7.20 -6.87 -5.33
C GLU A 15 -5.79 -6.57 -5.85
N PHE A 16 -5.35 -7.34 -6.84
CA PHE A 16 -4.12 -7.07 -7.58
C PHE A 16 -4.46 -6.51 -8.94
N MET A 17 -4.06 -5.27 -9.19
CA MET A 17 -4.22 -4.62 -10.49
C MET A 17 -2.91 -4.66 -11.27
N VAL A 18 -3.00 -4.91 -12.58
CA VAL A 18 -1.85 -4.82 -13.49
C VAL A 18 -1.51 -3.35 -13.68
N GLY A 19 -0.31 -2.94 -13.27
CA GLY A 19 0.24 -1.60 -13.51
C GLY A 19 1.15 -1.55 -14.75
N ASP A 20 1.76 -0.39 -14.98
CA ASP A 20 2.73 -0.20 -16.05
C ASP A 20 4.15 -0.64 -15.62
N ARG A 21 5.14 -0.42 -16.49
CA ARG A 21 6.52 -0.85 -16.29
C ARG A 21 7.09 -0.37 -14.95
N GLY A 22 7.28 -1.33 -14.05
CA GLY A 22 7.92 -1.13 -12.75
C GLY A 22 7.06 -0.36 -11.74
N ASP A 23 5.74 -0.29 -11.93
CA ASP A 23 4.87 0.32 -10.93
C ASP A 23 4.71 -0.58 -9.71
N PHE A 24 4.92 0.01 -8.54
CA PHE A 24 4.47 -0.54 -7.28
C PHE A 24 3.68 0.55 -6.55
N LYS A 25 2.36 0.51 -6.74
CA LYS A 25 1.40 1.45 -6.19
C LYS A 25 0.45 0.71 -5.26
N VAL A 26 0.25 1.25 -4.07
CA VAL A 26 -0.77 0.80 -3.12
C VAL A 26 -1.76 1.95 -2.96
N GLU A 27 -3.03 1.64 -3.19
CA GLU A 27 -4.16 2.57 -3.08
C GLU A 27 -5.19 1.96 -2.14
N VAL A 28 -5.76 2.78 -1.26
CA VAL A 28 -6.81 2.38 -0.31
C VAL A 28 -7.93 3.41 -0.43
N ASP A 29 -9.15 2.94 -0.73
CA ASP A 29 -10.34 3.77 -0.90
C ASP A 29 -10.15 4.96 -1.86
N GLY A 30 -9.34 4.78 -2.91
CA GLY A 30 -9.01 5.81 -3.90
C GLY A 30 -7.83 6.71 -3.52
N GLU A 31 -7.26 6.58 -2.32
CA GLU A 31 -6.10 7.35 -1.86
C GLU A 31 -4.79 6.56 -2.01
N VAL A 32 -3.80 7.18 -2.65
CA VAL A 32 -2.48 6.57 -2.86
C VAL A 32 -1.66 6.62 -1.58
N VAL A 33 -1.53 5.49 -0.90
CA VAL A 33 -0.76 5.39 0.35
C VAL A 33 0.73 5.13 0.11
N PHE A 34 1.07 4.45 -0.99
CA PHE A 34 2.46 4.23 -1.38
C PHE A 34 2.59 4.20 -2.90
N TYR A 35 3.62 4.84 -3.42
CA TYR A 35 4.02 4.67 -4.81
C TYR A 35 5.54 4.72 -4.92
N ASN A 36 6.15 3.65 -5.43
CA ASN A 36 7.60 3.55 -5.55
C ASN A 36 8.22 4.69 -6.36
N LYS A 37 7.50 5.21 -7.36
CA LYS A 37 7.96 6.31 -8.21
C LYS A 37 7.92 7.70 -7.57
N ASN A 38 7.38 7.82 -6.35
CA ASN A 38 7.48 9.06 -5.58
C ASN A 38 8.82 9.19 -4.84
N TYR A 39 9.68 8.17 -4.86
CA TYR A 39 10.99 8.19 -4.21
C TYR A 39 12.10 8.38 -5.24
N VAL A 40 13.13 9.17 -4.88
CA VAL A 40 14.30 9.44 -5.74
C VAL A 40 15.00 8.13 -6.15
N ASP A 41 15.14 7.20 -5.21
CA ASP A 41 15.75 5.89 -5.43
C ASP A 41 14.68 4.79 -5.49
N TYR A 42 13.75 4.85 -6.46
CA TYR A 42 12.67 3.88 -6.69
C TYR A 42 12.73 2.63 -5.80
N ARG A 43 11.92 2.60 -4.74
CA ARG A 43 12.03 1.56 -3.72
C ARG A 43 10.72 0.81 -3.50
N PHE A 44 10.86 -0.38 -2.93
CA PHE A 44 9.74 -1.09 -2.34
C PHE A 44 9.53 -0.65 -0.88
N PRO A 45 8.32 -0.83 -0.33
CA PRO A 45 8.10 -0.61 1.08
C PRO A 45 8.88 -1.62 1.93
N ASN A 46 9.29 -1.21 3.12
CA ASN A 46 9.81 -2.12 4.13
C ASN A 46 8.67 -2.98 4.70
N VAL A 47 9.03 -4.11 5.32
CA VAL A 47 8.06 -4.94 6.06
C VAL A 47 7.37 -4.09 7.12
N GLY A 48 6.04 -4.11 7.14
CA GLY A 48 5.16 -3.35 8.03
C GLY A 48 4.83 -1.93 7.56
N GLU A 49 5.62 -1.36 6.64
CA GLU A 49 5.49 0.07 6.28
C GLU A 49 4.13 0.38 5.65
N VAL A 50 3.63 -0.48 4.76
CA VAL A 50 2.31 -0.29 4.14
C VAL A 50 1.21 -0.32 5.19
N ASN A 51 1.27 -1.25 6.15
CA ASN A 51 0.27 -1.34 7.21
C ASN A 51 0.25 -0.08 8.09
N GLU A 52 1.43 0.48 8.42
CA GLU A 52 1.53 1.75 9.14
C GLU A 52 0.93 2.92 8.36
N LEU A 53 1.15 2.97 7.04
CA LEU A 53 0.60 4.01 6.17
C LEU A 53 -0.93 3.92 6.10
N ILE A 54 -1.48 2.71 5.96
CA ILE A 54 -2.94 2.48 5.97
C ILE A 54 -3.54 2.87 7.32
N ALA A 55 -2.90 2.50 8.44
CA ALA A 55 -3.39 2.86 9.78
C ALA A 55 -3.37 4.39 10.01
N LYS A 56 -2.36 5.09 9.48
CA LYS A 56 -2.30 6.57 9.52
C LYS A 56 -3.39 7.21 8.65
N LEU A 57 -3.79 6.58 7.55
CA LEU A 57 -4.89 7.05 6.73
C LEU A 57 -6.24 6.90 7.47
N ALA A 58 -6.48 5.72 8.04
CA ALA A 58 -7.74 5.41 8.75
C ALA A 58 -7.99 6.29 10.00
N THR A 59 -6.94 6.82 10.63
CA THR A 59 -7.06 7.72 11.80
C THR A 59 -7.25 9.19 11.45
N LYS A 60 -7.13 9.57 10.16
CA LYS A 60 -7.41 10.93 9.68
C LYS A 60 -8.89 11.16 9.35
N ALA A 61 -9.68 10.10 9.23
CA ALA A 61 -11.13 10.14 9.03
C ALA A 61 -11.87 10.27 10.37
#